data_AF-A0A2W6ZHW0-F1
#
_entry.id   AF-A0A2W6ZHW0-F1
#
_cell.length_a   1.000
_cell.length_b   1.000
_cell.length_c   1.000
_cell.angle_alpha   90.00
_cell.angle_beta   90.00
_cell.angle_gamma   90.00
#
_symmetry.space_group_name_H-M   'P 1'
#
loop_
_entity.id
_entity.type
_entity.pdbx_description
1 polymer ?
#
loop_
_entity_poly.entity_id
_entity_poly.type
_entity_poly.pdbx_seq_one_letter_code
_entity_poly.pdbx_strand_id
1 'polypeptide(L)'
;MTTALPVSFTAQFTDMPPPLGKVVAEYRIAPGEAIAYTVTAGQFIQIIDVAGSQCSDFLAFGGEHYSDPLDATVTRTLTGLAVPQAGLPSKLFSQSMQPLTEVIQDTCGRHDSFLLACTARYYEDVGYPGHPSCSQNFNRVLAPYGIASRPGWPALNFFYNTRVDGQGAIAFAEPLSRPGDYVLLLAHQDLLCASSACPDDIDPANGWQPTPIHIRIYAAGQTFARAMGRRVAALPLRMTQDSAFTPSIRQLTDDLAEYNGFWVPQTFAHQGDQTEYWALRQRAALMDLSALRKFEIRGTDAFALLQYAFSRNLEKVAPGQGAYGCLLNPHGGIVDDGIVFCFGPTRYRYVGNCDSDRHWLRQIAQQKGWSVAVETVDLHNLALQGPCSRDILTVLVPEVSTLGYFQFLESQVQGMPVLISRTGYTGELGYELFVPPQDGAILWKILMAAGQPLGMLPLGMKALDRARIEAGLLALGHEFDDLTSPYQAGIGWAVAMKKPDLIGKAALEAIRRHPPRVAVGLVLEGPEVAAHGQPVFAPGEWWRVGQITSATFSPILNASIAMAQVVPEFAEVGMGVDVGLLDGFKRRVSATVGPLAAFDPTKSRVRV
;
A
#
# COMPACT_ATOMS: atom_id res chain seq x y z
N MET A 1 3.57 -38.15 28.38
CA MET A 1 3.15 -38.38 26.98
C MET A 1 1.72 -37.87 26.83
N THR A 2 1.56 -36.60 26.51
CA THR A 2 0.33 -36.02 25.96
C THR A 2 0.76 -35.30 24.70
N THR A 3 1.14 -36.07 23.69
CA THR A 3 1.06 -35.61 22.30
C THR A 3 -0.38 -35.18 22.10
N ALA A 4 -0.62 -33.90 21.82
CA ALA A 4 -1.93 -33.45 21.38
C ALA A 4 -2.34 -34.37 20.23
N LEU A 5 -3.35 -35.20 20.47
CA LEU A 5 -3.87 -36.08 19.44
C LEU A 5 -4.42 -35.18 18.33
N PRO A 6 -4.05 -35.38 17.05
CA PRO A 6 -4.64 -34.61 15.97
C PRO A 6 -6.16 -34.71 16.11
N VAL A 7 -6.85 -33.58 16.01
CA VAL A 7 -8.31 -33.58 16.03
C VAL A 7 -8.78 -34.52 14.91
N SER A 8 -9.66 -35.46 15.23
CA SER A 8 -10.25 -36.36 14.23
C SER A 8 -10.76 -35.53 13.05
N PHE A 9 -10.41 -35.92 11.81
CA PHE A 9 -10.85 -35.28 10.55
C PHE A 9 -12.39 -35.18 10.39
N THR A 10 -13.17 -35.68 11.35
CA THR A 10 -14.64 -35.64 11.41
C THR A 10 -15.20 -34.44 12.18
N ALA A 11 -14.41 -33.69 12.96
CA ALA A 11 -14.88 -32.49 13.65
C ALA A 11 -14.83 -31.29 12.69
N GLN A 12 -15.96 -30.96 12.06
CA GLN A 12 -16.05 -29.81 11.17
C GLN A 12 -16.29 -28.54 11.99
N PHE A 13 -15.24 -27.73 12.14
CA PHE A 13 -15.33 -26.42 12.79
C PHE A 13 -15.93 -25.41 11.79
N THR A 14 -17.05 -24.79 12.15
CA THR A 14 -17.79 -23.85 11.29
C THR A 14 -17.43 -22.39 11.52
N ASP A 15 -16.61 -22.10 12.53
CA ASP A 15 -16.16 -20.79 12.98
C ASP A 15 -14.84 -20.34 12.31
N MET A 16 -14.40 -21.03 11.25
CA MET A 16 -13.09 -20.82 10.64
C MET A 16 -13.14 -20.89 9.11
N PRO A 17 -12.16 -20.26 8.41
CA PRO A 17 -12.07 -20.36 6.96
C PRO A 17 -11.83 -21.80 6.50
N PRO A 18 -12.36 -22.18 5.32
CA PRO A 18 -12.13 -23.50 4.74
C PRO A 18 -10.63 -23.74 4.53
N PRO A 19 -10.17 -25.01 4.57
CA PRO A 19 -8.79 -25.34 4.23
C PRO A 19 -8.36 -24.77 2.87
N LEU A 20 -7.18 -24.17 2.83
CA LEU A 20 -6.56 -23.64 1.62
C LEU A 20 -6.05 -24.76 0.70
N GLY A 21 -5.75 -25.92 1.27
CA GLY A 21 -5.21 -27.08 0.56
C GLY A 21 -5.31 -28.36 1.39
N LYS A 22 -4.51 -29.37 1.04
CA LYS A 22 -4.45 -30.66 1.73
C LYS A 22 -3.90 -30.50 3.14
N VAL A 23 -4.75 -30.72 4.12
CA VAL A 23 -4.43 -30.70 5.55
C VAL A 23 -3.81 -32.03 5.99
N VAL A 24 -2.79 -31.97 6.84
CA VAL A 24 -2.13 -33.15 7.42
C VAL A 24 -2.28 -33.21 8.95
N ALA A 25 -2.49 -32.08 9.60
CA ALA A 25 -2.79 -32.01 11.03
C ALA A 25 -3.55 -30.72 11.35
N GLU A 26 -4.40 -30.77 12.37
CA GLU A 26 -5.09 -29.59 12.92
C GLU A 26 -5.16 -29.67 14.44
N TYR A 27 -5.10 -28.51 15.08
CA TYR A 27 -5.14 -28.37 16.52
C TYR A 27 -5.96 -27.14 16.91
N ARG A 28 -6.89 -27.31 17.84
CA ARG A 28 -7.57 -26.20 18.53
C ARG A 28 -6.87 -25.98 19.86
N ILE A 29 -6.43 -24.75 20.12
CA ILE A 29 -5.74 -24.39 21.37
C ILE A 29 -6.72 -23.57 22.19
N ALA A 30 -7.06 -24.05 23.38
CA ALA A 30 -7.98 -23.35 24.28
C ALA A 30 -7.33 -22.06 24.83
N PRO A 31 -8.12 -21.06 25.27
CA PRO A 31 -7.58 -19.83 25.82
C PRO A 31 -6.66 -20.12 27.00
N GLY A 32 -5.48 -19.49 27.02
CA GLY A 32 -4.50 -19.70 28.07
C GLY A 32 -3.80 -21.07 28.05
N GLU A 33 -3.92 -21.82 26.95
CA GLU A 33 -3.15 -23.04 26.71
C GLU A 33 -2.13 -22.86 25.58
N ALA A 34 -1.16 -23.76 25.51
CA ALA A 34 -0.22 -23.87 24.41
C ALA A 34 -0.09 -25.33 23.97
N ILE A 35 0.43 -25.54 22.77
CA ILE A 35 0.84 -26.86 22.28
C ILE A 35 2.21 -26.74 21.60
N ALA A 36 2.93 -27.86 21.57
CA ALA A 36 4.10 -28.05 20.71
C ALA A 36 3.78 -29.10 19.64
N TYR A 37 4.25 -28.87 18.41
CA TYR A 37 3.99 -29.71 17.25
C TYR A 37 5.17 -29.65 16.28
N THR A 38 5.42 -30.74 15.57
CA THR A 38 6.50 -30.82 14.58
C THR A 38 5.98 -30.55 13.18
N VAL A 39 6.76 -29.85 12.37
CA VAL A 39 6.51 -29.68 10.94
C VAL A 39 7.75 -30.09 10.15
N THR A 40 7.54 -30.67 8.97
CA THR A 40 8.64 -31.02 8.07
C THR A 40 8.89 -29.91 7.06
N ALA A 41 10.10 -29.84 6.53
CA ALA A 41 10.45 -28.91 5.46
C ALA A 41 9.42 -28.93 4.32
N GLY A 42 9.03 -27.75 3.85
CA GLY A 42 8.05 -27.57 2.78
C GLY A 42 6.58 -27.60 3.22
N GLN A 43 6.26 -27.99 4.46
CA GLN A 43 4.90 -27.87 5.00
C GLN A 43 4.55 -26.42 5.32
N PHE A 44 3.24 -26.14 5.42
CA PHE A 44 2.77 -24.81 5.80
C PHE A 44 2.02 -24.85 7.13
N ILE A 45 2.22 -23.84 7.97
CA ILE A 45 1.56 -23.62 9.24
C ILE A 45 0.59 -22.46 9.06
N GLN A 46 -0.71 -22.70 9.25
CA GLN A 46 -1.70 -21.64 9.32
C GLN A 46 -2.12 -21.44 10.78
N ILE A 47 -1.92 -20.23 11.29
CA ILE A 47 -2.33 -19.79 12.62
C ILE A 47 -3.55 -18.89 12.43
N ILE A 48 -4.69 -19.30 12.98
CA ILE A 48 -5.99 -18.69 12.76
C ILE A 48 -6.52 -18.13 14.08
N ASP A 49 -6.85 -16.85 14.09
CA ASP A 49 -7.70 -16.26 15.11
C ASP A 49 -9.17 -16.53 14.75
N VAL A 50 -9.82 -17.41 15.53
CA VAL A 50 -11.14 -17.94 15.20
C VAL A 50 -12.27 -17.03 15.66
N ALA A 51 -12.04 -16.20 16.68
CA ALA A 51 -13.05 -15.34 17.28
C ALA A 51 -12.78 -13.85 17.01
N GLY A 52 -11.61 -13.50 16.48
CA GLY A 52 -11.13 -12.14 16.43
C GLY A 52 -10.54 -11.69 17.76
N SER A 53 -9.77 -10.63 17.71
CA SER A 53 -9.13 -10.02 18.87
C SER A 53 -8.23 -10.94 19.71
N GLN A 54 -7.84 -12.13 19.24
CA GLN A 54 -7.01 -13.07 20.00
C GLN A 54 -5.57 -13.10 19.49
N CYS A 55 -4.62 -12.91 20.39
CA CYS A 55 -3.20 -13.04 20.08
C CYS A 55 -2.73 -14.49 20.14
N SER A 56 -1.79 -14.82 19.24
CA SER A 56 -1.07 -16.10 19.26
C SER A 56 0.42 -15.86 19.34
N ASP A 57 1.03 -16.27 20.45
CA ASP A 57 2.50 -16.30 20.54
C ASP A 57 3.00 -17.53 19.78
N PHE A 58 4.05 -17.36 18.97
CA PHE A 58 4.62 -18.40 18.13
C PHE A 58 6.12 -18.56 18.34
N LEU A 59 6.55 -19.81 18.48
CA LEU A 59 7.94 -20.24 18.54
C LEU A 59 8.22 -21.27 17.45
N ALA A 60 9.43 -21.23 16.90
CA ALA A 60 9.96 -22.27 16.03
C ALA A 60 11.41 -22.56 16.42
N PHE A 61 11.81 -23.82 16.32
CA PHE A 61 13.13 -24.30 16.66
C PHE A 61 13.63 -25.20 15.53
N GLY A 62 14.76 -24.82 14.95
CA GLY A 62 15.47 -25.58 13.93
C GLY A 62 16.77 -26.18 14.46
N GLY A 63 17.59 -26.67 13.52
CA GLY A 63 18.87 -27.30 13.85
C GLY A 63 18.73 -28.70 14.45
N GLU A 64 19.86 -29.37 14.65
CA GLU A 64 19.89 -30.69 15.29
C GLU A 64 19.33 -30.59 16.71
N HIS A 65 18.45 -31.53 17.07
CA HIS A 65 17.78 -31.55 18.38
C HIS A 65 17.08 -30.22 18.75
N TYR A 66 16.64 -29.43 17.75
CA TYR A 66 15.92 -28.18 17.96
C TYR A 66 16.73 -27.11 18.73
N SER A 67 18.06 -27.11 18.55
CA SER A 67 18.98 -26.23 19.27
C SER A 67 18.97 -24.76 18.81
N ASP A 68 18.35 -24.45 17.67
CA ASP A 68 18.44 -23.14 17.02
C ASP A 68 17.07 -22.45 16.94
N PRO A 69 16.68 -21.70 17.99
CA PRO A 69 15.37 -21.07 18.07
C PRO A 69 15.23 -19.87 17.13
N LEU A 70 13.98 -19.57 16.78
CA LEU A 70 13.57 -18.33 16.15
C LEU A 70 14.08 -17.12 16.94
N ASP A 71 14.60 -16.12 16.24
CA ASP A 71 15.05 -14.87 16.82
C ASP A 71 14.46 -13.69 16.06
N ALA A 72 13.53 -12.97 16.71
CA ALA A 72 12.88 -11.81 16.14
C ALA A 72 13.85 -10.64 15.91
N THR A 73 14.91 -10.51 16.70
CA THR A 73 15.95 -9.47 16.53
C THR A 73 16.76 -9.73 15.27
N VAL A 74 17.22 -10.98 15.08
CA VAL A 74 17.90 -11.37 13.84
C VAL A 74 16.96 -11.17 12.65
N THR A 75 15.71 -11.58 12.79
CA THR A 75 14.69 -11.41 11.74
C THR A 75 14.54 -9.94 11.34
N ARG A 76 14.31 -9.02 12.28
CA ARG A 76 14.23 -7.57 11.98
C ARG A 76 15.52 -7.02 11.37
N THR A 77 16.67 -7.51 11.84
CA THR A 77 17.98 -7.07 11.34
C THR A 77 18.17 -7.42 9.86
N LEU A 78 17.76 -8.64 9.46
CA LEU A 78 17.93 -9.12 8.10
C LEU A 78 16.84 -8.63 7.14
N THR A 79 15.61 -8.44 7.62
CA THR A 79 14.50 -7.98 6.77
C THR A 79 14.41 -6.45 6.69
N GLY A 80 14.97 -5.73 7.65
CA GLY A 80 14.82 -4.28 7.79
C GLY A 80 13.39 -3.85 8.17
N LEU A 81 12.51 -4.79 8.54
CA LEU A 81 11.14 -4.52 8.92
C LEU A 81 10.88 -4.89 10.38
N ALA A 82 10.06 -4.09 11.05
CA ALA A 82 9.55 -4.39 12.39
C ALA A 82 8.81 -5.74 12.45
N VAL A 83 8.08 -6.08 11.38
CA VAL A 83 7.33 -7.33 11.26
C VAL A 83 7.55 -7.85 9.83
N PRO A 84 7.97 -9.11 9.64
CA PRO A 84 8.07 -9.72 8.32
C PRO A 84 6.73 -9.71 7.60
N GLN A 85 6.76 -9.51 6.29
CA GLN A 85 5.57 -9.44 5.44
C GLN A 85 5.75 -10.33 4.22
N ALA A 86 4.66 -10.86 3.67
CA ALA A 86 4.72 -11.60 2.41
C ALA A 86 5.44 -10.76 1.32
N GLY A 87 6.25 -11.42 0.48
CA GLY A 87 7.11 -10.73 -0.49
C GLY A 87 8.59 -10.99 -0.23
N LEU A 88 9.45 -10.02 -0.54
CA LEU A 88 10.90 -10.10 -0.34
C LEU A 88 11.32 -10.22 1.15
N PRO A 89 10.74 -9.45 2.10
CA PRO A 89 11.12 -9.48 3.51
C PRO A 89 10.29 -10.48 4.33
N SER A 90 10.01 -11.66 3.77
CA SER A 90 9.04 -12.63 4.28
C SER A 90 9.61 -13.66 5.26
N LYS A 91 10.94 -13.83 5.29
CA LYS A 91 11.58 -14.88 6.09
C LYS A 91 11.75 -14.49 7.54
N LEU A 92 11.55 -15.48 8.40
CA LEU A 92 11.83 -15.48 9.83
C LEU A 92 13.06 -16.33 10.08
N PHE A 93 13.99 -15.79 10.86
CA PHE A 93 15.34 -16.34 11.00
C PHE A 93 15.62 -16.80 12.42
N SER A 94 16.47 -17.81 12.54
CA SER A 94 16.99 -18.30 13.81
C SER A 94 18.12 -17.44 14.36
N GLN A 95 18.61 -17.77 15.56
CA GLN A 95 19.79 -17.15 16.16
C GLN A 95 21.04 -17.31 15.29
N SER A 96 21.18 -18.44 14.59
CA SER A 96 22.27 -18.67 13.65
C SER A 96 22.02 -18.08 12.24
N MET A 97 21.04 -17.18 12.11
CA MET A 97 20.65 -16.51 10.87
C MET A 97 20.16 -17.45 9.76
N GLN A 98 19.70 -18.66 10.11
CA GLN A 98 19.11 -19.58 9.14
C GLN A 98 17.61 -19.32 8.99
N PRO A 99 17.05 -19.39 7.76
CA PRO A 99 15.62 -19.23 7.56
C PRO A 99 14.86 -20.41 8.18
N LEU A 100 13.95 -20.13 9.11
CA LEU A 100 13.07 -21.13 9.72
C LEU A 100 11.74 -21.20 8.98
N THR A 101 11.04 -20.06 8.92
CA THR A 101 9.74 -19.95 8.28
C THR A 101 9.67 -18.75 7.33
N GLU A 102 8.72 -18.75 6.40
CA GLU A 102 8.44 -17.64 5.48
C GLU A 102 6.96 -17.27 5.55
N VAL A 103 6.64 -16.00 5.73
CA VAL A 103 5.26 -15.49 5.63
C VAL A 103 4.79 -15.56 4.18
N ILE A 104 3.82 -16.42 3.92
CA ILE A 104 3.22 -16.61 2.60
C ILE A 104 1.93 -15.80 2.49
N GLN A 105 1.06 -15.87 3.49
CA GLN A 105 -0.14 -15.05 3.57
C GLN A 105 -0.28 -14.45 4.94
N ASP A 106 -0.73 -13.20 5.00
CA ASP A 106 -1.08 -12.52 6.23
C ASP A 106 -2.32 -11.68 5.97
N THR A 107 -3.41 -11.97 6.69
CA THR A 107 -4.70 -11.30 6.51
C THR A 107 -4.93 -10.14 7.49
N CYS A 108 -4.06 -9.98 8.48
CA CYS A 108 -4.16 -8.97 9.53
C CYS A 108 -3.19 -7.81 9.29
N GLY A 109 -1.92 -8.10 9.00
CA GLY A 109 -0.87 -7.09 8.77
C GLY A 109 -0.33 -6.44 10.05
N ARG A 110 -0.84 -6.82 11.23
CA ARG A 110 -0.47 -6.25 12.54
C ARG A 110 -0.08 -7.35 13.50
N HIS A 111 1.18 -7.34 13.92
CA HIS A 111 1.79 -8.31 14.82
C HIS A 111 2.84 -7.60 15.69
N ASP A 112 3.32 -8.30 16.71
CA ASP A 112 4.45 -7.87 17.52
C ASP A 112 5.63 -8.84 17.36
N SER A 113 6.81 -8.27 17.15
CA SER A 113 8.08 -9.01 17.14
C SER A 113 9.07 -8.47 18.17
N PHE A 114 8.73 -7.40 18.89
CA PHE A 114 9.64 -6.69 19.78
C PHE A 114 9.68 -7.31 21.17
N LEU A 115 8.51 -7.69 21.70
CA LEU A 115 8.36 -8.09 23.09
C LEU A 115 8.37 -9.60 23.23
N LEU A 116 8.61 -10.02 24.46
CA LEU A 116 8.49 -11.41 24.85
C LEU A 116 7.00 -11.81 24.87
N ALA A 117 6.74 -13.10 24.72
CA ALA A 117 5.49 -13.70 25.15
C ALA A 117 5.24 -13.31 26.62
N CYS A 118 3.96 -13.13 27.01
CA CYS A 118 3.64 -12.69 28.38
C CYS A 118 4.32 -13.60 29.43
N THR A 119 4.70 -13.00 30.55
CA THR A 119 5.51 -13.64 31.60
C THR A 119 4.79 -13.57 32.94
N ALA A 120 5.08 -14.49 33.86
CA ALA A 120 4.56 -14.42 35.22
C ALA A 120 4.92 -13.09 35.91
N ARG A 121 6.14 -12.59 35.65
CA ARG A 121 6.63 -11.34 36.21
C ARG A 121 5.80 -10.14 35.77
N TYR A 122 5.41 -10.09 34.50
CA TYR A 122 4.53 -9.04 33.97
C TYR A 122 3.26 -8.92 34.81
N TYR A 123 2.57 -10.04 35.03
CA TYR A 123 1.33 -10.07 35.81
C TYR A 123 1.56 -9.76 37.31
N GLU A 124 2.64 -10.25 37.91
CA GLU A 124 3.00 -9.94 39.30
C GLU A 124 3.23 -8.44 39.50
N ASP A 125 3.95 -7.78 38.59
CA ASP A 125 4.29 -6.35 38.69
C ASP A 125 3.05 -5.45 38.60
N VAL A 126 2.00 -5.90 37.92
CA VAL A 126 0.73 -5.17 37.78
C VAL A 126 -0.36 -5.64 38.75
N GLY A 127 -0.03 -6.54 39.69
CA GLY A 127 -0.89 -6.91 40.82
C GLY A 127 -1.71 -8.20 40.68
N TYR A 128 -1.37 -9.06 39.71
CA TYR A 128 -2.06 -10.32 39.41
C TYR A 128 -1.12 -11.54 39.60
N PRO A 129 -0.62 -11.81 40.82
CA PRO A 129 0.26 -12.94 41.07
C PRO A 129 -0.46 -14.27 40.80
N GLY A 130 0.23 -15.20 40.14
CA GLY A 130 -0.31 -16.52 39.80
C GLY A 130 -1.16 -16.55 38.52
N HIS A 131 -1.34 -15.41 37.85
CA HIS A 131 -1.96 -15.38 36.53
C HIS A 131 -1.19 -16.25 35.53
N PRO A 132 -1.86 -17.09 34.71
CA PRO A 132 -1.19 -17.91 33.70
C PRO A 132 -0.48 -17.04 32.67
N SER A 133 0.62 -17.54 32.12
CA SER A 133 1.39 -16.82 31.10
C SER A 133 1.81 -17.75 29.97
N CYS A 134 1.89 -17.20 28.76
CA CYS A 134 2.37 -17.91 27.59
C CYS A 134 3.76 -18.50 27.81
N SER A 135 4.64 -17.77 28.51
CA SER A 135 5.99 -18.27 28.78
C SER A 135 5.99 -19.52 29.67
N GLN A 136 5.11 -19.59 30.68
CA GLN A 136 4.93 -20.81 31.48
C GLN A 136 4.24 -21.93 30.70
N ASN A 137 3.29 -21.59 29.84
CA ASN A 137 2.63 -22.56 28.95
C ASN A 137 3.64 -23.21 27.99
N PHE A 138 4.51 -22.41 27.37
CA PHE A 138 5.59 -22.90 26.52
C PHE A 138 6.55 -23.82 27.27
N ASN A 139 7.01 -23.43 28.47
CA ASN A 139 7.88 -24.28 29.28
C ASN A 139 7.26 -25.67 29.51
N ARG A 140 5.94 -25.75 29.76
CA ARG A 140 5.22 -27.00 29.97
C ARG A 140 5.22 -27.90 28.73
N VAL A 141 4.93 -27.33 27.55
CA VAL A 141 4.78 -28.11 26.31
C VAL A 141 6.09 -28.39 25.59
N LEU A 142 7.13 -27.60 25.85
CA LEU A 142 8.46 -27.79 25.27
C LEU A 142 9.37 -28.71 26.11
N ALA A 143 9.12 -28.85 27.42
CA ALA A 143 9.89 -29.73 28.29
C ALA A 143 10.02 -31.20 27.80
N PRO A 144 8.97 -31.84 27.23
CA PRO A 144 9.09 -33.18 26.67
C PRO A 144 10.08 -33.32 25.50
N TYR A 145 10.43 -32.21 24.85
CA TYR A 145 11.38 -32.16 23.74
C TYR A 145 12.80 -31.81 24.20
N GLY A 146 13.05 -31.74 25.51
CA GLY A 146 14.37 -31.42 26.08
C GLY A 146 14.74 -29.94 26.02
N ILE A 147 13.79 -29.07 25.68
CA ILE A 147 14.02 -27.62 25.64
C ILE A 147 13.97 -27.06 27.07
N ALA A 148 15.04 -26.36 27.46
CA ALA A 148 15.15 -25.75 28.78
C ALA A 148 14.10 -24.65 28.99
N SER A 149 13.52 -24.61 30.19
CA SER A 149 12.56 -23.56 30.57
C SER A 149 13.20 -22.18 30.61
N ARG A 150 12.42 -21.16 30.24
CA ARG A 150 12.83 -19.74 30.31
C ARG A 150 11.82 -18.92 31.11
N PRO A 151 12.25 -17.85 31.80
CA PRO A 151 11.32 -16.93 32.47
C PRO A 151 10.46 -16.13 31.47
N GLY A 152 10.99 -15.90 30.26
CA GLY A 152 10.28 -15.26 29.16
C GLY A 152 10.81 -15.75 27.81
N TRP A 153 9.91 -15.90 26.84
CA TRP A 153 10.24 -16.38 25.49
C TRP A 153 10.20 -15.25 24.46
N PRO A 154 11.24 -15.08 23.61
CA PRO A 154 11.22 -14.13 22.51
C PRO A 154 10.39 -14.70 21.35
N ALA A 155 9.08 -14.69 21.53
CA ALA A 155 8.12 -15.18 20.54
C ALA A 155 7.85 -14.12 19.47
N LEU A 156 7.34 -14.59 18.33
CA LEU A 156 6.63 -13.71 17.42
C LEU A 156 5.15 -13.75 17.83
N ASN A 157 4.61 -12.61 18.24
CA ASN A 157 3.25 -12.53 18.79
C ASN A 157 2.30 -12.09 17.66
N PHE A 158 1.68 -13.06 16.99
CA PHE A 158 0.75 -12.78 15.90
C PHE A 158 -0.54 -12.12 16.42
N PHE A 159 -1.08 -11.18 15.63
CA PHE A 159 -2.28 -10.38 15.89
C PHE A 159 -2.09 -9.29 16.95
N TYR A 160 -1.00 -9.35 17.71
CA TYR A 160 -0.70 -8.41 18.77
C TYR A 160 -0.47 -6.98 18.23
N ASN A 161 -1.15 -6.00 18.83
CA ASN A 161 -1.17 -4.61 18.36
C ASN A 161 -0.26 -3.70 19.22
N THR A 162 1.02 -4.03 19.27
CA THR A 162 2.04 -3.24 19.99
C THR A 162 2.36 -1.94 19.25
N ARG A 163 2.46 -0.83 19.98
CA ARG A 163 2.83 0.50 19.47
C ARG A 163 4.01 1.04 20.27
N VAL A 164 4.89 1.78 19.61
CA VAL A 164 5.87 2.65 20.26
C VAL A 164 5.45 4.08 19.97
N ASP A 165 5.18 4.86 21.01
CA ASP A 165 4.71 6.23 20.85
C ASP A 165 5.86 7.22 20.60
N GLY A 166 5.52 8.50 20.40
CA GLY A 166 6.50 9.56 20.12
C GLY A 166 7.47 9.85 21.28
N GLN A 167 7.24 9.30 22.47
CA GLN A 167 8.13 9.39 23.63
C GLN A 167 8.97 8.10 23.80
N GLY A 168 8.80 7.12 22.92
CA GLY A 168 9.46 5.83 23.01
C GLY A 168 8.80 4.86 23.99
N ALA A 169 7.61 5.17 24.52
CA ALA A 169 6.88 4.27 25.39
C ALA A 169 6.19 3.17 24.57
N ILE A 170 6.22 1.95 25.10
CA ILE A 170 5.50 0.82 24.53
C ILE A 170 4.05 0.86 25.06
N ALA A 171 3.10 0.76 24.14
CA ALA A 171 1.67 0.73 24.43
C ALA A 171 1.00 -0.44 23.71
N PHE A 172 -0.04 -0.96 24.34
CA PHE A 172 -0.88 -2.05 23.81
C PHE A 172 -2.23 -1.50 23.40
N ALA A 173 -2.78 -2.06 22.33
CA ALA A 173 -4.11 -1.76 21.85
C ALA A 173 -4.81 -3.08 21.51
N GLU A 174 -6.13 -3.02 21.34
CA GLU A 174 -6.90 -4.19 20.94
C GLU A 174 -6.39 -4.70 19.58
N PRO A 175 -6.22 -6.03 19.39
CA PRO A 175 -5.82 -6.59 18.10
C PRO A 175 -6.76 -6.16 16.97
N LEU A 176 -6.21 -6.12 15.76
CA LEU A 176 -6.98 -5.76 14.57
C LEU A 176 -7.61 -6.99 13.87
N SER A 177 -7.27 -8.19 14.33
CA SER A 177 -7.76 -9.45 13.78
C SER A 177 -9.27 -9.57 13.96
N ARG A 178 -9.93 -10.03 12.91
CA ARG A 178 -11.34 -10.40 12.88
C ARG A 178 -11.48 -11.92 12.89
N PRO A 179 -12.66 -12.48 13.23
CA PRO A 179 -12.90 -13.91 13.13
C PRO A 179 -12.47 -14.47 11.76
N GLY A 180 -11.60 -15.47 11.80
CA GLY A 180 -11.06 -16.16 10.64
C GLY A 180 -9.83 -15.50 10.01
N ASP A 181 -9.33 -14.38 10.54
CA ASP A 181 -8.02 -13.86 10.12
C ASP A 181 -6.91 -14.85 10.53
N TYR A 182 -5.92 -14.97 9.67
CA TYR A 182 -4.82 -15.91 9.79
C TYR A 182 -3.49 -15.37 9.25
N VAL A 183 -2.42 -16.04 9.67
CA VAL A 183 -1.10 -16.01 9.03
C VAL A 183 -0.75 -17.42 8.54
N LEU A 184 -0.24 -17.52 7.32
CA LEU A 184 0.24 -18.75 6.69
C LEU A 184 1.76 -18.68 6.52
N LEU A 185 2.47 -19.62 7.14
CA LEU A 185 3.92 -19.71 7.14
C LEU A 185 4.37 -20.96 6.37
N LEU A 186 5.39 -20.87 5.54
CA LEU A 186 6.10 -22.00 4.95
C LEU A 186 7.29 -22.39 5.85
N ALA A 187 7.47 -23.68 6.15
CA ALA A 187 8.65 -24.18 6.85
C ALA A 187 9.81 -24.46 5.87
N HIS A 188 10.99 -23.91 6.12
CA HIS A 188 12.19 -24.11 5.28
C HIS A 188 13.03 -25.33 5.66
N GLN A 189 12.80 -25.87 6.85
CA GLN A 189 13.47 -27.08 7.35
C GLN A 189 12.52 -27.82 8.30
N ASP A 190 12.96 -28.94 8.86
CA ASP A 190 12.22 -29.62 9.91
C ASP A 190 12.28 -28.79 11.20
N LEU A 191 11.11 -28.52 11.79
CA LEU A 191 10.99 -27.64 12.94
C LEU A 191 10.18 -28.29 14.05
N LEU A 192 10.55 -28.00 15.29
CA LEU A 192 9.63 -28.02 16.41
C LEU A 192 9.01 -26.62 16.52
N CYS A 193 7.69 -26.54 16.45
CA CYS A 193 6.94 -25.30 16.65
C CYS A 193 6.16 -25.37 17.95
N ALA A 194 5.86 -24.21 18.53
CA ALA A 194 4.88 -24.09 19.59
C ALA A 194 4.05 -22.83 19.41
N SER A 195 2.75 -22.95 19.67
CA SER A 195 1.81 -21.83 19.63
C SER A 195 1.02 -21.78 20.94
N SER A 196 0.73 -20.58 21.42
CA SER A 196 -0.07 -20.33 22.64
C SER A 196 -1.23 -19.39 22.32
N ALA A 197 -2.45 -19.75 22.75
CA ALA A 197 -3.54 -18.79 22.84
C ALA A 197 -3.29 -17.93 24.09
N CYS A 198 -2.95 -16.66 23.90
CA CYS A 198 -2.56 -15.79 25.01
C CYS A 198 -3.65 -15.71 26.09
N PRO A 199 -3.30 -15.93 27.39
CA PRO A 199 -4.26 -15.85 28.50
C PRO A 199 -4.56 -14.42 28.96
N ASP A 200 -3.89 -13.41 28.43
CA ASP A 200 -3.94 -12.05 28.97
C ASP A 200 -5.35 -11.45 28.87
N ASP A 201 -5.96 -11.19 30.02
CA ASP A 201 -7.28 -10.60 30.17
C ASP A 201 -7.25 -9.28 30.97
N ILE A 202 -6.07 -8.83 31.38
CA ILE A 202 -5.90 -7.63 32.22
C ILE A 202 -5.63 -6.37 31.40
N ASP A 203 -5.32 -6.52 30.11
CA ASP A 203 -5.02 -5.45 29.19
C ASP A 203 -5.68 -5.70 27.81
N PRO A 204 -5.54 -4.79 26.82
CA PRO A 204 -6.27 -4.90 25.57
C PRO A 204 -5.77 -6.03 24.65
N ALA A 205 -4.68 -6.73 24.97
CA ALA A 205 -4.00 -7.69 24.12
C ALA A 205 -4.90 -8.79 23.54
N ASN A 206 -5.95 -9.21 24.25
CA ASN A 206 -6.92 -10.18 23.74
C ASN A 206 -8.37 -9.64 23.76
N GLY A 207 -8.53 -8.32 23.64
CA GLY A 207 -9.83 -7.67 23.83
C GLY A 207 -10.44 -7.95 25.21
N TRP A 208 -9.60 -8.13 26.23
CA TRP A 208 -9.97 -8.52 27.61
C TRP A 208 -10.73 -9.85 27.73
N GLN A 209 -10.84 -10.63 26.66
CA GLN A 209 -11.58 -11.90 26.64
C GLN A 209 -10.79 -12.93 25.85
N PRO A 210 -9.86 -13.65 26.49
CA PRO A 210 -9.10 -14.71 25.84
C PRO A 210 -10.04 -15.73 25.17
N THR A 211 -9.80 -15.97 23.89
CA THR A 211 -10.52 -16.93 23.06
C THR A 211 -9.54 -17.98 22.48
N PRO A 212 -10.05 -19.10 21.92
CA PRO A 212 -9.20 -20.10 21.31
C PRO A 212 -8.50 -19.59 20.04
N ILE A 213 -7.40 -20.23 19.66
CA ILE A 213 -6.82 -20.15 18.31
C ILE A 213 -6.84 -21.52 17.64
N HIS A 214 -6.63 -21.56 16.33
CA HIS A 214 -6.53 -22.81 15.59
C HIS A 214 -5.27 -22.87 14.74
N ILE A 215 -4.63 -24.03 14.75
CA ILE A 215 -3.44 -24.33 13.97
C ILE A 215 -3.82 -25.37 12.93
N ARG A 216 -3.48 -25.12 11.67
CA ARG A 216 -3.65 -26.07 10.58
C ARG A 216 -2.34 -26.25 9.83
N ILE A 217 -1.92 -27.50 9.67
CA ILE A 217 -0.71 -27.86 8.93
C ILE A 217 -1.10 -28.41 7.57
N TYR A 218 -0.53 -27.84 6.51
CA TYR A 218 -0.73 -28.28 5.14
C TYR A 218 0.46 -29.12 4.65
N ALA A 219 0.15 -30.11 3.81
CA ALA A 219 1.15 -30.97 3.20
C ALA A 219 2.21 -30.18 2.40
N ALA A 220 3.43 -30.72 2.35
CA ALA A 220 4.50 -30.19 1.52
C ALA A 220 4.20 -30.34 0.01
N GLY A 221 4.91 -29.57 -0.81
CA GLY A 221 4.76 -29.58 -2.28
C GLY A 221 3.51 -28.86 -2.79
N GLN A 222 2.77 -28.18 -1.92
CA GLN A 222 1.67 -27.29 -2.29
C GLN A 222 2.19 -25.90 -2.60
N THR A 223 1.45 -25.18 -3.43
CA THR A 223 1.77 -23.79 -3.79
C THR A 223 0.61 -22.89 -3.37
N PHE A 224 0.91 -21.90 -2.53
CA PHE A 224 -0.02 -20.85 -2.17
C PHE A 224 0.50 -19.51 -2.70
N ALA A 225 -0.41 -18.67 -3.21
CA ALA A 225 -0.05 -17.33 -3.65
C ALA A 225 0.44 -16.51 -2.46
N ARG A 226 1.56 -15.81 -2.63
CA ARG A 226 2.01 -14.81 -1.68
C ARG A 226 1.01 -13.65 -1.67
N ALA A 227 0.49 -13.30 -0.51
CA ALA A 227 -0.52 -12.24 -0.43
C ALA A 227 -0.60 -11.58 0.93
N MET A 228 -0.94 -10.28 0.93
CA MET A 228 -1.26 -9.53 2.15
C MET A 228 -2.73 -9.13 2.12
N GLY A 229 -3.37 -9.16 3.28
CA GLY A 229 -4.75 -8.78 3.48
C GLY A 229 -4.88 -7.28 3.61
N ARG A 230 -5.82 -6.71 2.88
CA ARG A 230 -6.20 -5.30 2.97
C ARG A 230 -7.70 -5.20 3.23
N ARG A 231 -8.06 -4.46 4.29
CA ARG A 231 -9.44 -4.09 4.60
C ARG A 231 -9.56 -2.57 4.54
N VAL A 232 -10.47 -2.07 3.71
CA VAL A 232 -10.77 -0.64 3.59
C VAL A 232 -12.18 -0.40 4.10
N ALA A 233 -12.30 0.30 5.24
CA ALA A 233 -13.58 0.58 5.90
C ALA A 233 -14.43 -0.71 6.11
N ALA A 234 -15.66 -0.70 5.63
CA ALA A 234 -16.61 -1.82 5.71
C ALA A 234 -16.50 -2.82 4.54
N LEU A 235 -15.50 -2.69 3.66
CA LEU A 235 -15.34 -3.59 2.52
C LEU A 235 -14.78 -4.96 2.96
N PRO A 236 -15.08 -6.04 2.21
CA PRO A 236 -14.48 -7.35 2.45
C PRO A 236 -12.95 -7.33 2.40
N LEU A 237 -12.32 -8.33 3.02
CA LEU A 237 -10.89 -8.56 2.89
C LEU A 237 -10.52 -8.76 1.42
N ARG A 238 -9.51 -8.02 0.96
CA ARG A 238 -8.89 -8.25 -0.33
C ARG A 238 -7.47 -8.74 -0.12
N MET A 239 -7.13 -9.87 -0.72
CA MET A 239 -5.76 -10.36 -0.75
C MET A 239 -4.99 -9.67 -1.88
N THR A 240 -3.71 -9.37 -1.66
CA THR A 240 -2.80 -8.94 -2.73
C THR A 240 -2.82 -9.96 -3.85
N GLN A 241 -2.91 -9.48 -5.08
CA GLN A 241 -2.93 -10.32 -6.28
C GLN A 241 -1.85 -9.87 -7.27
N ASP A 242 -1.52 -10.77 -8.18
CA ASP A 242 -0.74 -10.41 -9.37
C ASP A 242 -1.60 -9.55 -10.31
N SER A 243 -0.98 -8.59 -10.98
CA SER A 243 -1.57 -7.93 -12.15
C SER A 243 -1.46 -8.83 -13.38
N ALA A 244 -2.02 -8.37 -14.49
CA ALA A 244 -1.91 -9.07 -15.78
C ALA A 244 -0.49 -9.05 -16.34
N PHE A 245 0.36 -8.17 -15.81
CA PHE A 245 1.73 -7.95 -16.25
C PHE A 245 2.74 -8.56 -15.29
N THR A 246 2.33 -8.90 -14.06
CA THR A 246 3.22 -9.48 -13.05
C THR A 246 3.97 -10.74 -13.53
N PRO A 247 3.38 -11.68 -14.30
CA PRO A 247 4.13 -12.81 -14.84
C PRO A 247 5.30 -12.41 -15.76
N SER A 248 5.18 -11.29 -16.47
CA SER A 248 6.26 -10.73 -17.30
C SER A 248 7.25 -9.91 -16.46
N ILE A 249 6.76 -9.16 -15.47
CA ILE A 249 7.58 -8.37 -14.55
C ILE A 249 8.50 -9.26 -13.71
N ARG A 250 7.98 -10.38 -13.18
CA ARG A 250 8.75 -11.37 -12.39
C ARG A 250 9.89 -12.02 -13.17
N GLN A 251 9.89 -11.97 -14.50
CA GLN A 251 11.02 -12.42 -15.31
C GLN A 251 12.19 -11.42 -15.31
N LEU A 252 11.94 -10.18 -14.88
CA LEU A 252 12.88 -9.07 -14.93
C LEU A 252 13.30 -8.59 -13.53
N THR A 253 12.47 -8.81 -12.51
CA THR A 253 12.75 -8.42 -11.13
C THR A 253 11.95 -9.22 -10.12
N ASP A 254 12.56 -9.49 -8.97
CA ASP A 254 11.90 -10.01 -7.77
C ASP A 254 11.66 -8.92 -6.71
N ASP A 255 12.10 -7.68 -6.98
CA ASP A 255 11.92 -6.49 -6.12
C ASP A 255 10.51 -5.94 -6.27
N LEU A 256 9.54 -6.71 -5.76
CA LEU A 256 8.11 -6.38 -5.75
C LEU A 256 7.67 -5.97 -4.34
N ALA A 257 6.81 -4.95 -4.26
CA ALA A 257 6.14 -4.55 -3.04
C ALA A 257 4.62 -4.60 -3.21
N GLU A 258 3.90 -4.69 -2.09
CA GLU A 258 2.45 -4.54 -2.07
C GLU A 258 2.10 -3.06 -2.28
N TYR A 259 1.23 -2.79 -3.26
CA TYR A 259 0.60 -1.49 -3.42
C TYR A 259 -0.86 -1.68 -3.82
N ASN A 260 -1.76 -1.25 -2.93
CA ASN A 260 -3.19 -1.19 -3.18
C ASN A 260 -3.80 -2.52 -3.67
N GLY A 261 -3.44 -3.63 -3.04
CA GLY A 261 -3.88 -4.98 -3.34
C GLY A 261 -3.17 -5.62 -4.53
N PHE A 262 -2.07 -5.06 -5.04
CA PHE A 262 -1.29 -5.63 -6.15
C PHE A 262 0.20 -5.71 -5.84
N TRP A 263 0.88 -6.68 -6.45
CA TRP A 263 2.34 -6.72 -6.48
C TRP A 263 2.87 -5.78 -7.57
N VAL A 264 3.61 -4.74 -7.18
CA VAL A 264 4.19 -3.74 -8.08
C VAL A 264 5.72 -3.72 -8.00
N PRO A 265 6.44 -3.53 -9.12
CA PRO A 265 7.90 -3.46 -9.11
C PRO A 265 8.40 -2.16 -8.49
N GLN A 266 9.30 -2.28 -7.51
CA GLN A 266 9.99 -1.12 -6.92
C GLN A 266 11.11 -0.64 -7.83
N THR A 267 11.92 -1.59 -8.31
CA THR A 267 13.00 -1.41 -9.29
C THR A 267 13.16 -2.66 -10.13
N PHE A 268 13.81 -2.52 -11.29
CA PHE A 268 14.30 -3.63 -12.08
C PHE A 268 15.80 -3.79 -11.78
N ALA A 269 16.12 -4.69 -10.84
CA ALA A 269 17.40 -4.77 -10.12
C ALA A 269 18.68 -4.75 -11.00
N HIS A 270 18.61 -5.21 -12.25
CA HIS A 270 19.75 -5.14 -13.20
C HIS A 270 19.93 -3.78 -13.88
N GLN A 271 18.87 -2.99 -13.99
CA GLN A 271 18.86 -1.70 -14.68
C GLN A 271 18.96 -0.55 -13.67
N GLY A 272 18.45 -0.72 -12.44
CA GLY A 272 18.49 0.29 -11.37
C GLY A 272 17.61 1.51 -11.66
N ASP A 273 17.11 2.16 -10.61
CA ASP A 273 16.13 3.25 -10.72
C ASP A 273 16.65 4.47 -11.51
N GLN A 274 17.97 4.72 -11.50
CA GLN A 274 18.57 5.80 -12.29
C GLN A 274 18.48 5.56 -13.80
N THR A 275 18.71 4.33 -14.27
CA THR A 275 18.65 4.01 -15.70
C THR A 275 17.21 4.06 -16.19
N GLU A 276 16.27 3.56 -15.39
CA GLU A 276 14.83 3.62 -15.66
C GLU A 276 14.36 5.08 -15.75
N TYR A 277 14.81 5.92 -14.81
CA TYR A 277 14.54 7.36 -14.80
C TYR A 277 15.04 8.06 -16.08
N TRP A 278 16.28 7.79 -16.50
CA TRP A 278 16.81 8.39 -17.73
C TRP A 278 16.15 7.85 -19.00
N ALA A 279 15.71 6.58 -19.00
CA ALA A 279 14.91 6.04 -20.09
C ALA A 279 13.57 6.79 -20.21
N LEU A 280 12.87 7.03 -19.10
CA LEU A 280 11.66 7.85 -19.06
C LEU A 280 11.91 9.27 -19.60
N ARG A 281 12.95 9.96 -19.11
CA ARG A 281 13.22 11.37 -19.46
C ARG A 281 13.74 11.57 -20.89
N GLN A 282 14.46 10.60 -21.44
CA GLN A 282 15.16 10.77 -22.73
C GLN A 282 14.58 9.91 -23.86
N ARG A 283 13.84 8.85 -23.54
CA ARG A 283 13.35 7.85 -24.49
C ARG A 283 11.88 7.49 -24.18
N ALA A 284 11.63 6.31 -23.64
CA ALA A 284 10.34 5.91 -23.13
C ALA A 284 10.52 4.91 -21.98
N ALA A 285 9.51 4.81 -21.14
CA ALA A 285 9.41 3.80 -20.12
C ALA A 285 8.00 3.21 -20.04
N LEU A 286 7.91 1.94 -19.65
CA LEU A 286 6.67 1.17 -19.54
C LEU A 286 6.40 0.80 -18.08
N MET A 287 5.22 1.13 -17.58
CA MET A 287 4.88 0.98 -16.16
C MET A 287 3.54 0.30 -15.98
N ASP A 288 3.44 -0.56 -14.96
CA ASP A 288 2.17 -1.17 -14.54
C ASP A 288 1.40 -0.27 -13.58
N LEU A 289 0.22 0.18 -14.00
CA LEU A 289 -0.72 0.99 -13.21
C LEU A 289 -2.01 0.23 -12.88
N SER A 290 -1.99 -1.10 -12.96
CA SER A 290 -3.16 -1.95 -12.70
C SER A 290 -3.73 -1.75 -11.30
N ALA A 291 -2.91 -1.31 -10.35
CA ALA A 291 -3.31 -1.00 -8.98
C ALA A 291 -4.30 0.17 -8.84
N LEU A 292 -4.45 1.03 -9.86
CA LEU A 292 -5.51 2.05 -9.87
C LEU A 292 -6.89 1.39 -9.95
N ARG A 293 -7.91 2.02 -9.36
CA ARG A 293 -9.30 1.53 -9.37
C ARG A 293 -10.05 2.06 -10.57
N LYS A 294 -10.82 1.20 -11.22
CA LYS A 294 -11.63 1.53 -12.40
C LYS A 294 -13.09 1.24 -12.10
N PHE A 295 -13.92 2.26 -12.23
CA PHE A 295 -15.36 2.15 -12.00
C PHE A 295 -16.14 2.62 -13.23
N GLU A 296 -17.03 1.77 -13.75
CA GLU A 296 -18.03 2.17 -14.73
C GLU A 296 -19.22 2.82 -14.01
N ILE A 297 -19.67 3.95 -14.56
CA ILE A 297 -20.77 4.73 -14.02
C ILE A 297 -21.80 4.87 -15.14
N ARG A 298 -22.93 4.20 -14.97
CA ARG A 298 -23.95 4.03 -16.02
C ARG A 298 -25.33 4.35 -15.51
N GLY A 299 -26.14 5.00 -16.34
CA GLY A 299 -27.52 5.34 -16.02
C GLY A 299 -27.90 6.75 -16.46
N THR A 300 -29.19 7.04 -16.39
CA THR A 300 -29.74 8.36 -16.76
C THR A 300 -29.20 9.48 -15.89
N ASP A 301 -28.92 9.19 -14.62
CA ASP A 301 -28.41 10.18 -13.66
C ASP A 301 -26.89 10.12 -13.48
N ALA A 302 -26.16 9.36 -14.33
CA ALA A 302 -24.70 9.20 -14.21
C ALA A 302 -23.97 10.54 -14.32
N PHE A 303 -24.41 11.39 -15.25
CA PHE A 303 -23.93 12.75 -15.39
C PHE A 303 -24.24 13.58 -14.14
N ALA A 304 -25.47 13.53 -13.60
CA ALA A 304 -25.86 14.29 -12.41
C ALA A 304 -25.02 13.90 -11.18
N LEU A 305 -24.79 12.60 -10.98
CA LEU A 305 -23.93 12.08 -9.91
C LEU A 305 -22.51 12.65 -9.99
N LEU A 306 -21.86 12.49 -11.14
CA LEU A 306 -20.48 12.95 -11.33
C LEU A 306 -20.38 14.47 -11.33
N GLN A 307 -21.36 15.16 -11.92
CA GLN A 307 -21.44 16.61 -11.91
C GLN A 307 -21.67 17.14 -10.48
N TYR A 308 -22.25 16.38 -9.55
CA TYR A 308 -22.35 16.79 -8.15
C TYR A 308 -21.10 16.43 -7.31
N ALA A 309 -20.55 15.23 -7.51
CA ALA A 309 -19.50 14.67 -6.66
C ALA A 309 -18.06 15.05 -7.08
N PHE A 310 -17.83 15.27 -8.38
CA PHE A 310 -16.49 15.50 -8.93
C PHE A 310 -16.20 16.99 -9.12
N SER A 311 -14.96 17.43 -8.87
CA SER A 311 -14.62 18.86 -8.81
C SER A 311 -14.70 19.57 -10.17
N ARG A 312 -14.43 18.86 -11.28
CA ARG A 312 -14.47 19.42 -12.64
C ARG A 312 -15.90 19.61 -13.16
N ASN A 313 -16.05 20.52 -14.12
CA ASN A 313 -17.30 20.63 -14.89
C ASN A 313 -17.24 19.65 -16.08
N LEU A 314 -18.07 18.61 -16.03
CA LEU A 314 -18.14 17.56 -17.05
C LEU A 314 -19.03 17.93 -18.24
N GLU A 315 -19.82 19.01 -18.17
CA GLU A 315 -20.58 19.54 -19.34
C GLU A 315 -19.66 19.87 -20.53
N LYS A 316 -18.40 20.20 -20.23
CA LYS A 316 -17.38 20.56 -21.21
C LYS A 316 -16.54 19.38 -21.69
N VAL A 317 -16.83 18.16 -21.21
CA VAL A 317 -16.06 16.95 -21.51
C VAL A 317 -16.87 16.12 -22.50
N ALA A 318 -16.50 16.20 -23.78
CA ALA A 318 -17.17 15.49 -24.85
C ALA A 318 -16.89 13.97 -24.80
N PRO A 319 -17.71 13.13 -25.44
CA PRO A 319 -17.38 11.73 -25.64
C PRO A 319 -15.98 11.55 -26.26
N GLY A 320 -15.19 10.59 -25.75
CA GLY A 320 -13.78 10.41 -26.11
C GLY A 320 -12.81 11.33 -25.37
N GLN A 321 -13.28 12.12 -24.40
CA GLN A 321 -12.44 12.97 -23.56
C GLN A 321 -12.50 12.56 -22.08
N GLY A 322 -11.41 12.85 -21.38
CA GLY A 322 -11.28 12.70 -19.95
C GLY A 322 -11.06 14.05 -19.25
N ALA A 323 -11.26 14.07 -17.93
CA ALA A 323 -10.92 15.21 -17.09
C ALA A 323 -10.36 14.77 -15.75
N TYR A 324 -9.19 15.31 -15.40
CA TYR A 324 -8.62 15.20 -14.06
C TYR A 324 -9.28 16.16 -13.07
N GLY A 325 -9.55 15.66 -11.87
CA GLY A 325 -10.16 16.37 -10.75
C GLY A 325 -10.28 15.48 -9.52
N CYS A 326 -11.12 15.88 -8.58
CA CYS A 326 -11.26 15.19 -7.29
C CYS A 326 -12.69 14.79 -7.00
N LEU A 327 -12.88 13.65 -6.34
CA LEU A 327 -14.07 13.40 -5.53
C LEU A 327 -13.95 14.19 -4.23
N LEU A 328 -15.05 14.86 -3.84
CA LEU A 328 -15.06 15.76 -2.70
C LEU A 328 -16.01 15.27 -1.60
N ASN A 329 -15.71 15.63 -0.36
CA ASN A 329 -16.60 15.46 0.77
C ASN A 329 -17.41 16.75 1.08
N PRO A 330 -18.43 16.69 1.96
CA PRO A 330 -19.25 17.86 2.30
C PRO A 330 -18.49 19.05 2.93
N HIS A 331 -17.28 18.85 3.44
CA HIS A 331 -16.44 19.89 4.01
C HIS A 331 -15.38 20.42 3.03
N GLY A 332 -15.43 19.99 1.76
CA GLY A 332 -14.56 20.46 0.69
C GLY A 332 -13.17 19.80 0.67
N GLY A 333 -12.96 18.76 1.46
CA GLY A 333 -11.76 17.92 1.42
C GLY A 333 -11.79 16.92 0.26
N ILE A 334 -10.61 16.48 -0.17
CA ILE A 334 -10.42 15.52 -1.26
C ILE A 334 -10.62 14.11 -0.71
N VAL A 335 -11.66 13.42 -1.18
CA VAL A 335 -11.87 11.99 -0.88
C VAL A 335 -10.88 11.14 -1.67
N ASP A 336 -10.74 11.45 -2.95
CA ASP A 336 -9.77 10.86 -3.87
C ASP A 336 -9.59 11.77 -5.08
N ASP A 337 -8.49 11.61 -5.83
CA ASP A 337 -8.28 12.26 -7.11
C ASP A 337 -8.18 11.24 -8.25
N GLY A 338 -8.45 11.69 -9.47
CA GLY A 338 -8.49 10.78 -10.60
C GLY A 338 -9.00 11.40 -11.88
N ILE A 339 -9.29 10.54 -12.86
CA ILE A 339 -9.74 10.92 -14.20
C ILE A 339 -11.12 10.33 -14.46
N VAL A 340 -12.06 11.19 -14.87
CA VAL A 340 -13.35 10.77 -15.42
C VAL A 340 -13.26 10.77 -16.95
N PHE A 341 -13.45 9.60 -17.57
CA PHE A 341 -13.58 9.42 -19.01
C PHE A 341 -15.05 9.41 -19.44
N CYS A 342 -15.41 10.24 -20.43
CA CYS A 342 -16.76 10.36 -20.97
C CYS A 342 -16.91 9.48 -22.22
N PHE A 343 -17.74 8.43 -22.16
CA PHE A 343 -18.06 7.59 -23.33
C PHE A 343 -19.34 8.03 -24.04
N GLY A 344 -20.18 8.80 -23.35
CA GLY A 344 -21.48 9.24 -23.84
C GLY A 344 -22.28 9.92 -22.74
N PRO A 345 -23.54 10.31 -23.02
CA PRO A 345 -24.37 11.05 -22.06
C PRO A 345 -24.73 10.27 -20.79
N THR A 346 -24.65 8.94 -20.83
CA THR A 346 -25.09 8.05 -19.73
C THR A 346 -24.04 7.00 -19.37
N ARG A 347 -22.81 7.12 -19.88
CA ARG A 347 -21.72 6.16 -19.65
C ARG A 347 -20.41 6.90 -19.42
N TYR A 348 -19.85 6.70 -18.23
CA TYR A 348 -18.57 7.24 -17.81
C TYR A 348 -17.71 6.16 -17.18
N ARG A 349 -16.39 6.38 -17.15
CA ARG A 349 -15.46 5.60 -16.35
C ARG A 349 -14.68 6.52 -15.45
N TYR A 350 -14.67 6.25 -14.16
CA TYR A 350 -13.80 6.93 -13.21
C TYR A 350 -12.60 6.03 -12.90
N VAL A 351 -11.40 6.58 -13.05
CA VAL A 351 -10.15 5.94 -12.64
C VAL A 351 -9.56 6.73 -11.50
N GLY A 352 -9.58 6.14 -10.31
CA GLY A 352 -9.08 6.71 -9.05
C GLY A 352 -8.12 5.75 -8.35
N ASN A 353 -7.78 6.04 -7.10
CA ASN A 353 -6.89 5.23 -6.28
C ASN A 353 -7.64 4.39 -5.24
N CYS A 354 -8.81 4.83 -4.77
CA CYS A 354 -9.40 4.27 -3.55
C CYS A 354 -10.50 3.22 -3.78
N ASP A 355 -10.45 2.12 -3.01
CA ASP A 355 -11.51 1.10 -3.01
C ASP A 355 -12.88 1.66 -2.55
N SER A 356 -12.86 2.67 -1.68
CA SER A 356 -14.02 3.32 -1.10
C SER A 356 -14.79 4.23 -2.08
N ASP A 357 -14.22 4.63 -3.21
CA ASP A 357 -14.85 5.59 -4.14
C ASP A 357 -16.18 5.09 -4.67
N ARG A 358 -16.27 3.79 -4.97
CA ARG A 358 -17.53 3.17 -5.38
C ARG A 358 -18.59 3.28 -4.29
N HIS A 359 -18.22 3.03 -3.04
CA HIS A 359 -19.15 3.15 -1.92
C HIS A 359 -19.60 4.60 -1.75
N TRP A 360 -18.67 5.54 -1.82
CA TRP A 360 -18.94 6.97 -1.72
C TRP A 360 -19.91 7.45 -2.81
N LEU A 361 -19.64 7.13 -4.08
CA LEU A 361 -20.51 7.48 -5.20
C LEU A 361 -21.89 6.85 -5.09
N ARG A 362 -21.98 5.58 -4.66
CA ARG A 362 -23.26 4.91 -4.42
C ARG A 362 -24.05 5.54 -3.28
N GLN A 363 -23.38 5.92 -2.19
CA GLN A 363 -23.99 6.60 -1.06
C GLN A 363 -24.59 7.94 -1.49
N ILE A 364 -23.86 8.74 -2.27
CA ILE A 364 -24.38 9.99 -2.84
C ILE A 364 -25.60 9.73 -3.72
N ALA A 365 -25.51 8.77 -4.65
CA ALA A 365 -26.62 8.43 -5.54
C ALA A 365 -27.88 8.03 -4.76
N GLN A 366 -27.73 7.20 -3.72
CA GLN A 366 -28.81 6.79 -2.85
C GLN A 366 -29.45 7.97 -2.10
N GLN A 367 -28.62 8.86 -1.53
CA GLN A 367 -29.11 10.05 -0.81
C GLN A 367 -29.87 11.03 -1.72
N LYS A 368 -29.46 11.14 -2.99
CA LYS A 368 -30.10 12.00 -3.98
C LYS A 368 -31.27 11.33 -4.72
N GLY A 369 -31.50 10.02 -4.50
CA GLY A 369 -32.55 9.26 -5.19
C GLY A 369 -32.27 9.05 -6.69
N TRP A 370 -31.00 9.02 -7.09
CA TRP A 370 -30.58 8.88 -8.49
C TRP A 370 -30.46 7.42 -8.92
N SER A 371 -30.88 7.15 -10.16
CA SER A 371 -30.76 5.84 -10.80
C SER A 371 -29.43 5.72 -11.55
N VAL A 372 -28.40 5.25 -10.84
CA VAL A 372 -27.04 5.06 -11.37
C VAL A 372 -26.45 3.76 -10.87
N ALA A 373 -25.90 2.96 -11.79
CA ALA A 373 -25.01 1.85 -11.49
C ALA A 373 -23.56 2.35 -11.42
N VAL A 374 -22.88 2.05 -10.30
CA VAL A 374 -21.44 2.27 -10.13
C VAL A 374 -20.79 0.91 -9.90
N GLU A 375 -20.05 0.41 -10.87
CA GLU A 375 -19.55 -0.98 -10.91
C GLU A 375 -18.04 -1.00 -11.06
N THR A 376 -17.37 -1.88 -10.31
CA THR A 376 -15.93 -2.11 -10.50
C THR A 376 -15.74 -2.84 -11.83
N VAL A 377 -14.73 -2.42 -12.60
CA VAL A 377 -14.33 -3.13 -13.81
C VAL A 377 -12.93 -3.65 -13.69
N ASP A 378 -12.76 -4.91 -14.06
CA ASP A 378 -11.48 -5.60 -14.06
C ASP A 378 -10.71 -5.26 -15.34
N LEU A 379 -10.06 -4.10 -15.32
CA LEU A 379 -9.15 -3.64 -16.38
C LEU A 379 -7.78 -3.33 -15.79
N HIS A 380 -6.77 -3.89 -16.41
CA HIS A 380 -5.37 -3.65 -16.09
C HIS A 380 -4.79 -2.69 -17.13
N ASN A 381 -3.83 -1.87 -16.74
CA ASN A 381 -3.26 -0.88 -17.64
C ASN A 381 -1.76 -0.71 -17.51
N LEU A 382 -1.13 -0.49 -18.66
CA LEU A 382 0.25 -0.06 -18.78
C LEU A 382 0.31 1.41 -19.17
N ALA A 383 1.20 2.17 -18.54
CA ALA A 383 1.55 3.52 -18.95
C ALA A 383 2.85 3.47 -19.76
N LEU A 384 2.77 3.89 -21.02
CA LEU A 384 3.91 4.12 -21.91
C LEU A 384 4.20 5.62 -21.92
N GLN A 385 5.26 6.05 -21.25
CA GLN A 385 5.58 7.47 -21.05
C GLN A 385 7.01 7.82 -21.47
N GLY A 386 7.24 9.05 -21.88
CA GLY A 386 8.52 9.57 -22.38
C GLY A 386 8.40 10.14 -23.79
N PRO A 387 9.41 10.90 -24.25
CA PRO A 387 9.38 11.59 -25.55
C PRO A 387 9.18 10.65 -26.76
N CYS A 388 9.63 9.41 -26.70
CA CYS A 388 9.48 8.42 -27.77
C CYS A 388 8.16 7.62 -27.70
N SER A 389 7.31 7.85 -26.70
CA SER A 389 6.07 7.06 -26.49
C SER A 389 5.12 7.10 -27.70
N ARG A 390 4.96 8.26 -28.35
CA ARG A 390 4.14 8.42 -29.55
C ARG A 390 4.70 7.62 -30.72
N ASP A 391 6.00 7.70 -30.97
CA ASP A 391 6.64 7.01 -32.09
C ASP A 391 6.50 5.49 -31.95
N ILE A 392 6.72 4.98 -30.73
CA ILE A 392 6.54 3.56 -30.40
C ILE A 392 5.09 3.14 -30.66
N LEU A 393 4.12 3.90 -30.14
CA LEU A 393 2.72 3.50 -30.20
C LEU A 393 2.11 3.66 -31.59
N THR A 394 2.55 4.65 -32.37
CA THR A 394 2.05 4.92 -33.73
C THR A 394 2.32 3.76 -34.69
N VAL A 395 3.41 3.00 -34.47
CA VAL A 395 3.71 1.77 -35.25
C VAL A 395 2.65 0.69 -35.03
N LEU A 396 2.07 0.63 -33.82
CA LEU A 396 1.07 -0.37 -33.46
C LEU A 396 -0.36 0.11 -33.72
N VAL A 397 -0.61 1.41 -33.50
CA VAL A 397 -1.92 2.04 -33.58
C VAL A 397 -1.77 3.45 -34.19
N PRO A 398 -1.84 3.58 -35.53
CA PRO A 398 -1.59 4.85 -36.22
C PRO A 398 -2.50 6.02 -35.76
N GLU A 399 -3.70 5.74 -35.27
CA GLU A 399 -4.69 6.72 -34.83
C GLU A 399 -4.21 7.58 -33.65
N VAL A 400 -3.28 7.06 -32.83
CA VAL A 400 -2.75 7.76 -31.64
C VAL A 400 -1.94 9.02 -31.97
N SER A 401 -1.49 9.14 -33.23
CA SER A 401 -0.75 10.30 -33.74
C SER A 401 -1.57 11.60 -33.67
N THR A 402 -2.89 11.49 -33.74
CA THR A 402 -3.82 12.63 -33.69
C THR A 402 -4.55 12.75 -32.35
N LEU A 403 -4.31 11.81 -31.42
CA LEU A 403 -4.99 11.80 -30.12
C LEU A 403 -4.52 12.99 -29.27
N GLY A 404 -5.45 13.88 -28.94
CA GLY A 404 -5.21 15.07 -28.14
C GLY A 404 -4.98 14.76 -26.66
N TYR A 405 -4.35 15.69 -25.94
CA TYR A 405 -4.14 15.55 -24.49
C TYR A 405 -5.48 15.39 -23.76
N PHE A 406 -5.57 14.46 -22.80
CA PHE A 406 -6.82 14.06 -22.14
C PHE A 406 -7.91 13.50 -23.07
N GLN A 407 -7.56 13.06 -24.28
CA GLN A 407 -8.47 12.27 -25.11
C GLN A 407 -8.18 10.78 -24.98
N PHE A 408 -9.16 9.97 -25.33
CA PHE A 408 -9.03 8.52 -25.39
C PHE A 408 -9.78 7.95 -26.59
N LEU A 409 -9.40 6.76 -27.01
CA LEU A 409 -10.05 6.03 -28.09
C LEU A 409 -10.09 4.53 -27.77
N GLU A 410 -11.08 3.84 -28.34
CA GLU A 410 -11.13 2.38 -28.40
C GLU A 410 -10.51 1.96 -29.74
N SER A 411 -9.45 1.14 -29.73
CA SER A 411 -8.80 0.63 -30.94
C SER A 411 -8.31 -0.81 -30.71
N GLN A 412 -7.42 -1.30 -31.56
CA GLN A 412 -6.89 -2.65 -31.51
C GLN A 412 -5.36 -2.66 -31.66
N VAL A 413 -4.68 -3.48 -30.87
CA VAL A 413 -3.26 -3.79 -31.04
C VAL A 413 -3.17 -5.23 -31.53
N GLN A 414 -2.82 -5.43 -32.80
CA GLN A 414 -2.77 -6.77 -33.42
C GLN A 414 -4.08 -7.58 -33.23
N GLY A 415 -5.22 -6.91 -33.35
CA GLY A 415 -6.56 -7.51 -33.19
C GLY A 415 -7.06 -7.60 -31.74
N MET A 416 -6.21 -7.32 -30.74
CA MET A 416 -6.61 -7.24 -29.33
C MET A 416 -7.32 -5.90 -29.06
N PRO A 417 -8.54 -5.88 -28.52
CA PRO A 417 -9.21 -4.64 -28.13
C PRO A 417 -8.45 -3.93 -27.01
N VAL A 418 -8.13 -2.64 -27.22
CA VAL A 418 -7.43 -1.82 -26.23
C VAL A 418 -8.11 -0.45 -26.14
N LEU A 419 -8.34 0.02 -24.91
CA LEU A 419 -8.64 1.43 -24.67
C LEU A 419 -7.32 2.17 -24.49
N ILE A 420 -7.11 3.23 -25.27
CA ILE A 420 -5.89 4.04 -25.22
C ILE A 420 -6.27 5.45 -24.80
N SER A 421 -5.65 5.97 -23.75
CA SER A 421 -5.82 7.36 -23.34
C SER A 421 -4.50 8.11 -23.39
N ARG A 422 -4.51 9.38 -23.81
CA ARG A 422 -3.34 10.27 -23.74
C ARG A 422 -3.31 10.97 -22.39
N THR A 423 -2.94 10.21 -21.37
CA THR A 423 -2.84 10.61 -19.97
C THR A 423 -1.56 10.04 -19.34
N GLY A 424 -1.28 10.41 -18.09
CA GLY A 424 -0.29 9.73 -17.27
C GLY A 424 0.33 10.60 -16.18
N TYR A 425 1.31 10.06 -15.46
CA TYR A 425 1.66 10.48 -14.09
C TYR A 425 3.17 10.76 -13.89
N THR A 426 3.87 11.21 -14.93
CA THR A 426 5.34 11.46 -14.89
C THR A 426 5.78 12.84 -15.37
N GLY A 427 4.86 13.67 -15.86
CA GLY A 427 5.19 14.93 -16.52
C GLY A 427 5.77 14.79 -17.94
N GLU A 428 5.77 13.58 -18.52
CA GLU A 428 6.16 13.33 -19.91
C GLU A 428 4.95 13.18 -20.84
N LEU A 429 5.18 13.30 -22.15
CA LEU A 429 4.27 12.74 -23.15
C LEU A 429 4.06 11.25 -22.86
N GLY A 430 2.83 10.76 -23.00
CA GLY A 430 2.57 9.36 -22.80
C GLY A 430 1.12 8.95 -23.03
N TYR A 431 0.91 7.64 -22.95
CA TYR A 431 -0.36 6.99 -23.16
C TYR A 431 -0.56 5.89 -22.11
N GLU A 432 -1.81 5.68 -21.71
CA GLU A 432 -2.22 4.53 -20.90
C GLU A 432 -3.07 3.59 -21.75
N LEU A 433 -2.72 2.31 -21.73
CA LEU A 433 -3.38 1.25 -22.49
C LEU A 433 -4.07 0.29 -21.52
N PHE A 434 -5.40 0.21 -21.60
CA PHE A 434 -6.21 -0.64 -20.72
C PHE A 434 -6.67 -1.89 -21.46
N VAL A 435 -6.51 -3.04 -20.82
CA VAL A 435 -6.91 -4.36 -21.34
C VAL A 435 -7.54 -5.23 -20.25
N PRO A 436 -8.37 -6.22 -20.64
CA PRO A 436 -8.75 -7.30 -19.75
C PRO A 436 -7.51 -8.07 -19.23
N PRO A 437 -7.54 -8.65 -18.02
CA PRO A 437 -6.36 -9.28 -17.46
C PRO A 437 -5.76 -10.42 -18.27
N GLN A 438 -6.57 -11.18 -19.00
CA GLN A 438 -6.10 -12.28 -19.84
C GLN A 438 -5.18 -11.84 -20.98
N ASP A 439 -5.26 -10.57 -21.40
CA ASP A 439 -4.53 -10.03 -22.54
C ASP A 439 -3.21 -9.34 -22.14
N GLY A 440 -2.98 -9.11 -20.85
CA GLY A 440 -1.89 -8.25 -20.39
C GLY A 440 -0.49 -8.77 -20.69
N ALA A 441 -0.23 -10.07 -20.51
CA ALA A 441 1.09 -10.66 -20.84
C ALA A 441 1.43 -10.52 -22.33
N ILE A 442 0.42 -10.60 -23.20
CA ILE A 442 0.58 -10.40 -24.65
C ILE A 442 0.85 -8.92 -24.94
N LEU A 443 0.07 -8.01 -24.35
CA LEU A 443 0.28 -6.56 -24.52
C LEU A 443 1.68 -6.13 -24.06
N TRP A 444 2.14 -6.62 -22.90
CA TRP A 444 3.49 -6.35 -22.39
C TRP A 444 4.56 -6.72 -23.41
N LYS A 445 4.48 -7.94 -23.95
CA LYS A 445 5.45 -8.43 -24.95
C LYS A 445 5.44 -7.56 -26.21
N ILE A 446 4.25 -7.18 -26.70
CA ILE A 446 4.10 -6.34 -27.90
C ILE A 446 4.74 -4.96 -27.67
N LEU A 447 4.41 -4.30 -26.55
CA LEU A 447 4.94 -2.96 -26.25
C LEU A 447 6.45 -2.99 -26.02
N MET A 448 6.96 -3.97 -25.26
CA MET A 448 8.39 -4.14 -25.04
C MET A 448 9.15 -4.37 -26.34
N ALA A 449 8.63 -5.20 -27.25
CA ALA A 449 9.24 -5.42 -28.56
C ALA A 449 9.22 -4.15 -29.44
N ALA A 450 8.10 -3.41 -29.45
CA ALA A 450 7.99 -2.17 -30.22
C ALA A 450 8.90 -1.05 -29.69
N GLY A 451 9.10 -0.99 -28.37
CA GLY A 451 9.95 0.02 -27.74
C GLY A 451 11.45 -0.32 -27.70
N GLN A 452 11.83 -1.59 -27.89
CA GLN A 452 13.23 -2.02 -27.85
C GLN A 452 14.15 -1.23 -28.81
N PRO A 453 13.80 -0.99 -30.09
CA PRO A 453 14.65 -0.23 -31.01
C PRO A 453 14.88 1.22 -30.58
N LEU A 454 13.98 1.77 -29.77
CA LEU A 454 14.06 3.14 -29.22
C LEU A 454 14.57 3.15 -27.77
N GLY A 455 15.10 2.02 -27.28
CA GLY A 455 15.73 1.92 -25.96
C GLY A 455 14.75 2.11 -24.79
N MET A 456 13.48 1.75 -24.98
CA MET A 456 12.47 1.74 -23.92
C MET A 456 12.83 0.71 -22.83
N LEU A 457 12.64 1.08 -21.57
CA LEU A 457 12.83 0.20 -20.41
C LEU A 457 11.55 0.12 -19.57
N PRO A 458 11.33 -0.96 -18.79
CA PRO A 458 10.28 -0.92 -17.79
C PRO A 458 10.64 0.07 -16.65
N LEU A 459 9.63 0.62 -15.96
CA LEU A 459 9.77 1.61 -14.89
C LEU A 459 9.20 1.09 -13.58
N GLY A 460 9.99 1.12 -12.51
CA GLY A 460 9.55 0.80 -11.15
C GLY A 460 9.04 2.02 -10.37
N MET A 461 8.42 1.76 -9.21
CA MET A 461 7.81 2.78 -8.35
C MET A 461 8.80 3.85 -7.86
N LYS A 462 10.08 3.52 -7.64
CA LYS A 462 11.07 4.51 -7.17
C LYS A 462 11.35 5.61 -8.20
N ALA A 463 11.49 5.22 -9.46
CA ALA A 463 11.70 6.17 -10.56
C ALA A 463 10.41 6.95 -10.87
N LEU A 464 9.23 6.31 -10.74
CA LEU A 464 7.94 6.98 -10.83
C LEU A 464 7.77 8.07 -9.76
N ASP A 465 8.06 7.74 -8.49
CA ASP A 465 7.88 8.67 -7.37
C ASP A 465 8.77 9.92 -7.53
N ARG A 466 10.00 9.74 -8.02
CA ARG A 466 10.83 10.88 -8.41
C ARG A 466 10.18 11.71 -9.52
N ALA A 467 9.72 11.06 -10.59
CA ALA A 467 9.17 11.74 -11.75
C ALA A 467 7.88 12.52 -11.45
N ARG A 468 7.02 11.98 -10.57
CA ARG A 468 5.78 12.64 -10.16
C ARG A 468 6.04 13.83 -9.24
N ILE A 469 7.04 13.76 -8.34
CA ILE A 469 7.44 14.89 -7.47
C ILE A 469 8.02 16.01 -8.32
N GLU A 470 8.90 15.70 -9.28
CA GLU A 470 9.44 16.67 -10.23
C GLU A 470 8.33 17.40 -11.00
N ALA A 471 7.27 16.69 -11.38
CA ALA A 471 6.12 17.23 -12.10
C ALA A 471 5.05 17.87 -11.20
N GLY A 472 5.24 17.89 -9.87
CA GLY A 472 4.29 18.44 -8.90
C GLY A 472 2.95 17.70 -8.85
N LEU A 473 2.96 16.38 -9.07
CA LEU A 473 1.79 15.52 -9.07
C LEU A 473 1.54 14.94 -7.68
N LEU A 474 0.28 14.93 -7.27
CA LEU A 474 -0.14 14.64 -5.89
C LEU A 474 -0.22 13.15 -5.62
N ALA A 475 0.13 12.72 -4.41
CA ALA A 475 -0.12 11.38 -3.90
C ALA A 475 -1.01 11.44 -2.63
N LEU A 476 -2.00 10.55 -2.57
CA LEU A 476 -2.86 10.37 -1.40
C LEU A 476 -2.03 10.02 -0.15
N GLY A 477 -2.33 10.66 0.97
CA GLY A 477 -1.58 10.50 2.23
C GLY A 477 -0.30 11.33 2.31
N HIS A 478 0.10 11.99 1.21
CA HIS A 478 1.23 12.91 1.19
C HIS A 478 0.78 14.35 0.98
N GLU A 479 0.24 14.64 -0.21
CA GLU A 479 -0.17 15.99 -0.60
C GLU A 479 -1.61 16.31 -0.20
N PHE A 480 -2.44 15.27 -0.04
CA PHE A 480 -3.82 15.42 0.36
C PHE A 480 -4.34 14.22 1.14
N ASP A 481 -5.40 14.49 1.88
CA ASP A 481 -6.29 13.59 2.58
C ASP A 481 -7.71 14.19 2.57
N ASP A 482 -8.64 13.57 3.29
CA ASP A 482 -10.03 14.02 3.40
C ASP A 482 -10.22 15.32 4.20
N LEU A 483 -9.15 15.86 4.80
CA LEU A 483 -9.15 17.18 5.45
C LEU A 483 -8.49 18.26 4.58
N THR A 484 -7.85 17.88 3.49
CA THR A 484 -7.14 18.78 2.59
C THR A 484 -8.02 19.16 1.42
N SER A 485 -8.27 20.45 1.22
CA SER A 485 -9.00 20.93 0.04
C SER A 485 -8.11 20.98 -1.22
N PRO A 486 -8.71 20.98 -2.43
CA PRO A 486 -7.98 21.20 -3.68
C PRO A 486 -7.16 22.51 -3.72
N TYR A 487 -7.60 23.55 -3.00
CA TYR A 487 -6.86 24.82 -2.92
C TYR A 487 -5.60 24.70 -2.08
N GLN A 488 -5.65 23.94 -0.97
CA GLN A 488 -4.48 23.64 -0.16
C GLN A 488 -3.51 22.72 -0.91
N ALA A 489 -4.03 21.75 -1.66
CA ALA A 489 -3.23 20.77 -2.42
C ALA A 489 -2.66 21.30 -3.75
N GLY A 490 -2.86 22.56 -4.11
CA GLY A 490 -2.30 23.16 -5.34
C GLY A 490 -3.04 22.79 -6.64
N ILE A 491 -4.18 22.12 -6.55
CA ILE A 491 -5.03 21.73 -7.69
C ILE A 491 -6.37 22.46 -7.73
N GLY A 492 -6.45 23.64 -7.10
CA GLY A 492 -7.65 24.48 -7.09
C GLY A 492 -8.15 24.86 -8.50
N TRP A 493 -7.28 24.82 -9.51
CA TRP A 493 -7.63 24.98 -10.94
C TRP A 493 -8.57 23.88 -11.47
N ALA A 494 -8.61 22.72 -10.82
CA ALA A 494 -9.50 21.60 -11.14
C ALA A 494 -10.89 21.72 -10.50
N VAL A 495 -11.17 22.80 -9.75
CA VAL A 495 -12.47 23.02 -9.10
C VAL A 495 -13.32 24.01 -9.89
N ALA A 496 -14.44 23.53 -10.42
CA ALA A 496 -15.38 24.34 -11.19
C ALA A 496 -16.44 24.99 -10.27
N MET A 497 -16.06 26.06 -9.56
CA MET A 497 -16.95 26.76 -8.61
C MET A 497 -18.22 27.37 -9.22
N LYS A 498 -18.28 27.52 -10.55
CA LYS A 498 -19.48 28.01 -11.26
C LYS A 498 -20.61 26.97 -11.33
N LYS A 499 -20.34 25.70 -10.99
CA LYS A 499 -21.36 24.65 -10.93
C LYS A 499 -22.44 25.03 -9.91
N PRO A 500 -23.74 24.94 -10.24
CA PRO A 500 -24.79 25.34 -9.31
C PRO A 500 -24.80 24.42 -8.08
N ASP A 501 -24.78 23.10 -8.30
CA ASP A 501 -24.73 22.06 -7.27
C ASP A 501 -23.39 21.33 -7.34
N LEU A 502 -22.61 21.38 -6.26
CA LEU A 502 -21.32 20.72 -6.08
C LEU A 502 -21.18 20.39 -4.60
N ILE A 503 -20.84 19.14 -4.28
CA ILE A 503 -20.63 18.74 -2.90
C ILE A 503 -19.48 19.55 -2.26
N GLY A 504 -19.70 20.04 -1.04
CA GLY A 504 -18.72 20.86 -0.33
C GLY A 504 -18.51 22.28 -0.87
N LYS A 505 -19.32 22.75 -1.82
CA LYS A 505 -19.16 24.08 -2.45
C LYS A 505 -19.03 25.23 -1.46
N ALA A 506 -19.91 25.31 -0.44
CA ALA A 506 -19.86 26.40 0.54
C ALA A 506 -18.55 26.42 1.33
N ALA A 507 -18.05 25.24 1.74
CA ALA A 507 -16.76 25.12 2.41
C ALA A 507 -15.60 25.52 1.47
N LEU A 508 -15.63 25.06 0.22
CA LEU A 508 -14.65 25.43 -0.80
C LEU A 508 -14.64 26.94 -1.09
N GLU A 509 -15.79 27.62 -1.09
CA GLU A 509 -15.85 29.07 -1.23
C GLU A 509 -15.16 29.80 -0.07
N ALA A 510 -15.34 29.32 1.16
CA ALA A 510 -14.68 29.89 2.33
C ALA A 510 -13.16 29.65 2.28
N ILE A 511 -12.74 28.40 2.03
CA ILE A 511 -11.34 28.01 1.95
C ILE A 511 -10.62 28.73 0.81
N ARG A 512 -11.27 28.90 -0.35
CA ARG A 512 -10.68 29.63 -1.47
C ARG A 512 -10.33 31.09 -1.13
N ARG A 513 -11.14 31.75 -0.29
CA ARG A 513 -10.89 33.15 0.12
C ARG A 513 -9.72 33.23 1.10
N HIS A 514 -9.63 32.27 2.02
CA HIS A 514 -8.61 32.24 3.07
C HIS A 514 -8.10 30.80 3.29
N PRO A 515 -7.24 30.28 2.40
CA PRO A 515 -6.72 28.94 2.55
C PRO A 515 -5.75 28.89 3.74
N PRO A 516 -5.91 27.97 4.69
CA PRO A 516 -5.04 27.92 5.88
C PRO A 516 -3.59 27.53 5.52
N ARG A 517 -3.43 26.79 4.42
CA ARG A 517 -2.14 26.41 3.82
C ARG A 517 -2.28 26.37 2.30
N VAL A 518 -1.16 26.44 1.59
CA VAL A 518 -1.07 26.32 0.13
C VAL A 518 0.14 25.46 -0.25
N ALA A 519 0.01 24.71 -1.34
CA ALA A 519 1.07 23.87 -1.84
C ALA A 519 2.12 24.67 -2.61
N VAL A 520 3.40 24.39 -2.34
CA VAL A 520 4.56 24.99 -3.00
C VAL A 520 5.59 23.92 -3.36
N GLY A 521 6.43 24.22 -4.35
CA GLY A 521 7.68 23.48 -4.54
C GLY A 521 8.81 24.15 -3.77
N LEU A 522 9.79 23.39 -3.32
CA LEU A 522 10.98 23.87 -2.65
C LEU A 522 12.22 23.29 -3.33
N VAL A 523 13.29 24.09 -3.41
CA VAL A 523 14.64 23.63 -3.75
C VAL A 523 15.51 23.79 -2.51
N LEU A 524 16.04 22.68 -2.00
CA LEU A 524 16.85 22.65 -0.78
C LEU A 524 18.32 22.89 -1.11
N GLU A 525 19.03 23.55 -0.19
CA GLU A 525 20.48 23.69 -0.27
C GLU A 525 21.18 22.36 0.06
N GLY A 526 22.08 21.93 -0.84
CA GLY A 526 22.87 20.72 -0.64
C GLY A 526 22.15 19.42 -1.05
N PRO A 527 22.78 18.26 -0.79
CA PRO A 527 22.34 16.97 -1.31
C PRO A 527 21.32 16.25 -0.41
N GLU A 528 20.97 16.80 0.75
CA GLU A 528 20.07 16.16 1.69
C GLU A 528 18.63 16.22 1.16
N VAL A 529 17.93 15.09 1.21
CA VAL A 529 16.52 14.99 0.83
C VAL A 529 15.69 15.05 2.11
N ALA A 530 14.70 15.94 2.12
CA ALA A 530 13.77 16.05 3.23
C ALA A 530 12.88 14.80 3.39
N ALA A 531 12.27 14.63 4.55
CA ALA A 531 11.30 13.57 4.81
C ALA A 531 9.86 14.12 4.83
N HIS A 532 8.88 13.28 4.46
CA HIS A 532 7.47 13.59 4.67
C HIS A 532 7.19 13.96 6.13
N GLY A 533 6.40 15.02 6.36
CA GLY A 533 6.05 15.51 7.69
C GLY A 533 7.14 16.38 8.35
N GLN A 534 8.32 16.52 7.74
CA GLN A 534 9.37 17.38 8.28
C GLN A 534 8.89 18.85 8.30
N PRO A 535 9.05 19.57 9.43
CA PRO A 535 8.55 20.93 9.56
C PRO A 535 9.37 21.94 8.73
N VAL A 536 8.66 22.96 8.24
CA VAL A 536 9.22 24.13 7.52
C VAL A 536 9.07 25.35 8.42
N PHE A 537 10.10 26.20 8.48
CA PHE A 537 10.19 27.38 9.34
C PHE A 537 10.46 28.65 8.54
N ALA A 538 10.05 29.78 9.08
CA ALA A 538 10.53 31.06 8.60
C ALA A 538 12.06 31.16 8.81
N PRO A 539 12.81 31.79 7.89
CA PRO A 539 14.26 31.89 7.99
C PRO A 539 14.72 32.47 9.32
N GLY A 540 15.59 31.76 10.04
CA GLY A 540 16.14 32.21 11.32
C GLY A 540 15.17 32.18 12.51
N GLU A 541 13.94 31.70 12.31
CA GLU A 541 12.89 31.73 13.33
C GLU A 541 12.60 30.34 13.92
N TRP A 542 12.06 30.29 15.13
CA TRP A 542 11.73 29.03 15.82
C TRP A 542 10.29 28.56 15.60
N TRP A 543 9.45 29.33 14.92
CA TRP A 543 8.05 28.98 14.68
C TRP A 543 7.82 28.43 13.27
N ARG A 544 6.92 27.43 13.16
CA ARG A 544 6.67 26.67 11.92
C ARG A 544 5.77 27.46 10.96
N VAL A 545 6.10 27.45 9.69
CA VAL A 545 5.28 28.00 8.58
C VAL A 545 4.63 26.91 7.73
N GLY A 546 5.03 25.64 7.89
CA GLY A 546 4.51 24.56 7.05
C GLY A 546 5.13 23.20 7.34
N GLN A 547 4.95 22.28 6.40
CA GLN A 547 5.52 20.93 6.43
C GLN A 547 5.80 20.42 5.02
N ILE A 548 6.82 19.57 4.90
CA ILE A 548 7.13 18.82 3.69
C ILE A 548 6.06 17.73 3.48
N THR A 549 5.58 17.58 2.25
CA THR A 549 4.63 16.51 1.86
C THR A 549 5.32 15.39 1.10
N SER A 550 6.17 15.72 0.13
CA SER A 550 6.99 14.78 -0.63
C SER A 550 8.33 15.40 -0.95
N ALA A 551 9.38 14.59 -1.09
CA ALA A 551 10.71 15.09 -1.45
C ALA A 551 11.52 14.02 -2.16
N THR A 552 12.42 14.47 -3.04
CA THR A 552 13.33 13.58 -3.77
C THR A 552 14.59 14.33 -4.19
N PHE A 553 15.65 13.60 -4.49
CA PHE A 553 16.75 14.15 -5.27
C PHE A 553 16.40 14.04 -6.75
N SER A 554 16.41 15.17 -7.47
CA SER A 554 16.18 15.24 -8.91
C SER A 554 17.50 15.19 -9.69
N PRO A 555 17.79 14.12 -10.44
CA PRO A 555 19.01 14.01 -11.24
C PRO A 555 19.05 15.02 -12.39
N ILE A 556 17.90 15.38 -12.97
CA ILE A 556 17.86 16.33 -14.09
C ILE A 556 18.08 17.78 -13.64
N LEU A 557 17.65 18.12 -12.43
CA LEU A 557 17.90 19.43 -11.81
C LEU A 557 19.21 19.44 -11.02
N ASN A 558 19.79 18.27 -10.74
CA ASN A 558 20.92 18.06 -9.83
C ASN A 558 20.70 18.76 -8.46
N ALA A 559 19.51 18.61 -7.90
CA ALA A 559 19.08 19.30 -6.69
C ALA A 559 18.11 18.45 -5.86
N SER A 560 18.17 18.60 -4.54
CA SER A 560 17.13 18.12 -3.64
C SER A 560 15.91 19.03 -3.76
N ILE A 561 14.78 18.45 -4.11
CA ILE A 561 13.50 19.15 -4.28
C ILE A 561 12.45 18.58 -3.35
N ALA A 562 11.47 19.39 -3.00
CA ALA A 562 10.32 18.96 -2.22
C ALA A 562 9.03 19.65 -2.67
N MET A 563 7.91 19.00 -2.39
CA MET A 563 6.60 19.60 -2.30
C MET A 563 6.30 19.85 -0.82
N ALA A 564 5.66 20.98 -0.52
CA ALA A 564 5.32 21.36 0.85
C ALA A 564 3.97 22.07 0.90
N GLN A 565 3.34 22.03 2.08
CA GLN A 565 2.21 22.90 2.40
C GLN A 565 2.66 23.95 3.41
N VAL A 566 2.56 25.22 3.04
CA VAL A 566 2.98 26.38 3.85
C VAL A 566 1.82 27.34 4.05
N VAL A 567 1.88 28.19 5.08
CA VAL A 567 0.96 29.32 5.22
C VAL A 567 1.13 30.28 4.03
N PRO A 568 0.05 30.94 3.54
CA PRO A 568 0.08 31.72 2.30
C PRO A 568 1.17 32.81 2.23
N GLU A 569 1.55 33.38 3.36
CA GLU A 569 2.56 34.44 3.48
C GLU A 569 3.97 33.97 3.06
N PHE A 570 4.22 32.66 3.07
CA PHE A 570 5.51 32.05 2.70
C PHE A 570 5.46 31.33 1.34
N ALA A 571 4.42 31.57 0.54
CA ALA A 571 4.21 30.85 -0.72
C ALA A 571 4.77 31.54 -1.96
N GLU A 572 5.30 32.76 -1.83
CA GLU A 572 5.84 33.52 -2.95
C GLU A 572 7.11 32.87 -3.50
N VAL A 573 7.20 32.74 -4.83
CA VAL A 573 8.39 32.21 -5.50
C VAL A 573 9.60 33.09 -5.19
N GLY A 574 10.70 32.47 -4.78
CA GLY A 574 11.92 33.15 -4.32
C GLY A 574 11.96 33.38 -2.81
N MET A 575 10.87 33.15 -2.07
CA MET A 575 10.86 33.22 -0.61
C MET A 575 11.82 32.17 -0.02
N GLY A 576 12.63 32.58 0.95
CA GLY A 576 13.48 31.66 1.72
C GLY A 576 12.71 31.00 2.85
N VAL A 577 13.01 29.73 3.14
CA VAL A 577 12.50 28.96 4.28
C VAL A 577 13.57 28.01 4.81
N ASP A 578 13.42 27.53 6.05
CA ASP A 578 14.32 26.52 6.64
C ASP A 578 13.58 25.20 6.87
N VAL A 579 14.18 24.07 6.50
CA VAL A 579 13.64 22.70 6.65
C VAL A 579 14.48 21.92 7.66
N GLY A 580 13.85 21.34 8.68
CA GLY A 580 14.60 20.60 9.72
C GLY A 580 13.95 20.63 11.09
N LEU A 581 14.49 19.88 12.05
CA LEU A 581 14.03 19.91 13.44
C LEU A 581 14.69 21.06 14.22
N LEU A 582 14.07 21.44 15.34
CA LEU A 582 14.59 22.37 16.34
C LEU A 582 15.29 21.64 17.49
N ASP A 583 16.00 20.58 17.18
CA ASP A 583 16.56 19.70 18.21
C ASP A 583 17.98 20.10 18.64
N GLY A 584 18.60 21.06 17.94
CA GLY A 584 19.97 21.51 18.21
C GLY A 584 21.05 20.50 17.83
N PHE A 585 20.67 19.31 17.34
CA PHE A 585 21.59 18.26 16.92
C PHE A 585 21.96 18.39 15.45
N LYS A 586 21.04 18.87 14.62
CA LYS A 586 21.29 19.10 13.19
C LYS A 586 20.90 20.51 12.76
N ARG A 587 21.77 21.14 11.97
CA ARG A 587 21.46 22.43 11.34
C ARG A 587 20.29 22.23 10.37
N ARG A 588 19.31 23.14 10.40
CA ARG A 588 18.26 23.19 9.38
C ARG A 588 18.87 23.50 8.01
N VAL A 589 18.25 22.94 6.99
CA VAL A 589 18.63 23.13 5.59
C VAL A 589 17.82 24.30 5.04
N SER A 590 18.49 25.34 4.56
CA SER A 590 17.82 26.45 3.87
C SER A 590 17.23 25.94 2.55
N ALA A 591 16.08 26.48 2.16
CA ALA A 591 15.41 26.16 0.92
C ALA A 591 14.75 27.40 0.31
N THR A 592 14.57 27.38 -1.01
CA THR A 592 13.91 28.46 -1.75
C THR A 592 12.59 27.96 -2.32
N VAL A 593 11.53 28.76 -2.14
CA VAL A 593 10.19 28.49 -2.67
C VAL A 593 10.19 28.67 -4.19
N GLY A 594 9.60 27.70 -4.89
CA GLY A 594 9.47 27.65 -6.33
C GLY A 594 8.07 27.21 -6.77
N PRO A 595 7.84 27.05 -8.09
CA PRO A 595 6.60 26.46 -8.60
C PRO A 595 6.43 25.04 -8.05
N LEU A 596 5.17 24.60 -7.89
CA LEU A 596 4.85 23.26 -7.37
C LEU A 596 5.52 22.13 -8.17
N ALA A 597 5.58 22.28 -9.49
CA ALA A 597 6.39 21.44 -10.36
C ALA A 597 7.79 22.05 -10.49
N ALA A 598 8.80 21.39 -9.93
CA ALA A 598 10.19 21.85 -10.02
C ALA A 598 10.77 21.65 -11.44
N PHE A 599 10.29 20.66 -12.18
CA PHE A 599 10.71 20.36 -13.55
C PHE A 599 9.55 20.58 -14.53
N ASP A 600 9.85 21.25 -15.65
CA ASP A 600 8.88 21.61 -16.70
C ASP A 600 7.54 22.20 -16.18
N PRO A 601 7.56 23.29 -15.38
CA PRO A 601 6.35 23.86 -14.77
C PRO A 601 5.32 24.34 -15.81
N THR A 602 5.73 24.58 -17.05
CA THR A 602 4.83 24.97 -18.16
C THR A 602 4.14 23.76 -18.81
N LYS A 603 4.51 22.54 -18.42
CA LYS A 603 4.06 21.25 -18.97
C LYS A 603 4.28 21.17 -20.47
N SER A 604 5.40 21.71 -20.95
CA SER A 604 5.73 21.75 -22.37
C SER A 604 5.91 20.35 -22.95
N ARG A 605 6.49 19.41 -22.20
CA ARG A 605 6.77 18.03 -22.64
C ARG A 605 5.53 17.16 -22.76
N VAL A 606 4.50 17.43 -21.95
CA VAL A 606 3.22 16.70 -22.00
C VAL A 606 2.36 17.12 -23.20
N ARG A 607 2.49 18.39 -23.62
CA ARG A 607 1.62 19.04 -24.61
C ARG A 607 2.07 18.89 -26.07
N VAL A 608 3.28 18.36 -26.30
CA VAL A 608 3.85 18.11 -27.66
C VAL A 608 3.05 17.08 -28.44
#